data_AF-A0AAD9QWX2-F1
#
_entry.id   AF-A0AAD9QWX2-F1
#
_cell.length_a   1.000
_cell.length_b   1.000
_cell.length_c   1.000
_cell.angle_alpha   90.00
_cell.angle_beta   90.00
_cell.angle_gamma   90.00
#
_symmetry.space_group_name_H-M   'P 1'
#
loop_
_entity.id
_entity.type
_entity.pdbx_description
1 polymer ?
#
loop_
_entity_poly.entity_id
_entity_poly.type
_entity_poly.pdbx_seq_one_letter_code
_entity_poly.pdbx_strand_id
1 'polypeptide(L)'
;MNECKASKHYPNPQRVNGLEVDFITSKPSVKIGWQPIDPSTTNFNWTSYAIAYILRQGDPANCRVIPQNETQYVIPVDEGWMYQNHISVEVVTHPFNVSSSFSLRPFIPKGGSTKLTPAVVGGSIAGFLFVIIALFLAIKWQKNRSCSGK
;
A
#
# COMPACT_ATOMS: atom_id res chain seq x y z
N MET A 1 -14.95 -13.57 11.00
CA MET A 1 -14.96 -13.35 9.54
C MET A 1 -16.33 -12.84 9.05
N ASN A 2 -16.78 -11.67 9.54
CA ASN A 2 -18.10 -11.11 9.18
C ASN A 2 -18.02 -10.03 8.09
N GLU A 3 -16.87 -9.35 7.96
CA GLU A 3 -16.72 -8.18 7.07
C GLU A 3 -16.72 -8.52 5.57
N CYS A 4 -16.40 -9.75 5.19
CA CYS A 4 -16.39 -10.19 3.78
C CYS A 4 -17.60 -11.06 3.39
N LYS A 5 -18.64 -11.11 4.22
CA LYS A 5 -19.84 -11.89 3.91
C LYS A 5 -20.57 -11.24 2.73
N ALA A 6 -20.67 -11.95 1.62
CA ALA A 6 -21.47 -11.53 0.47
C ALA A 6 -22.59 -12.55 0.17
N SER A 7 -23.69 -12.09 -0.44
CA SER A 7 -24.92 -12.86 -0.59
C SER A 7 -24.74 -14.17 -1.39
N LYS A 8 -25.67 -15.12 -1.21
CA LYS A 8 -25.74 -16.39 -1.98
C LYS A 8 -25.92 -16.19 -3.49
N HIS A 9 -26.24 -14.99 -3.95
CA HIS A 9 -26.55 -14.68 -5.35
C HIS A 9 -25.34 -14.23 -6.17
N TYR A 10 -24.16 -14.15 -5.55
CA TYR A 10 -22.94 -13.75 -6.24
C TYR A 10 -22.20 -14.95 -6.85
N PRO A 11 -21.38 -14.71 -7.88
CA PRO A 11 -20.54 -15.74 -8.48
C PRO A 11 -19.42 -16.20 -7.53
N ASN A 12 -18.71 -17.25 -7.94
CA ASN A 12 -17.50 -17.67 -7.25
C ASN A 12 -16.44 -16.57 -7.33
N PRO A 13 -15.68 -16.33 -6.24
CA PRO A 13 -14.62 -15.34 -6.24
C PRO A 13 -13.48 -15.75 -7.18
N GLN A 14 -12.95 -14.79 -7.94
CA GLN A 14 -11.71 -14.96 -8.69
C GLN A 14 -10.52 -14.53 -7.83
N ARG A 15 -9.45 -15.32 -7.87
CA ARG A 15 -8.19 -15.02 -7.18
C ARG A 15 -7.36 -14.03 -7.98
N VAL A 16 -6.63 -13.18 -7.27
CA VAL A 16 -5.63 -12.30 -7.89
C VAL A 16 -4.38 -13.09 -8.29
N ASN A 17 -3.66 -12.56 -9.27
CA ASN A 17 -2.34 -13.05 -9.67
C ASN A 17 -1.24 -12.22 -9.00
N GLY A 18 -0.01 -12.75 -9.01
CA GLY A 18 1.17 -12.02 -8.53
C GLY A 18 1.07 -11.58 -7.06
N LEU A 19 0.50 -12.42 -6.20
CA LEU A 19 0.41 -12.12 -4.76
C LEU A 19 1.83 -12.07 -4.16
N GLU A 20 2.20 -10.91 -3.63
CA GLU A 20 3.46 -10.62 -2.98
C GLU A 20 3.21 -10.30 -1.50
N VAL A 21 4.09 -10.80 -0.64
CA VAL A 21 4.00 -10.60 0.81
C VAL A 21 5.37 -10.22 1.32
N ASP A 22 5.50 -9.00 1.83
CA ASP A 22 6.75 -8.43 2.30
C ASP A 22 6.64 -8.03 3.78
N PHE A 23 7.73 -8.16 4.52
CA PHE A 23 7.82 -7.67 5.88
C PHE A 23 8.59 -6.35 5.93
N ILE A 24 7.95 -5.32 6.51
CA ILE A 24 8.53 -4.00 6.72
C ILE A 24 9.08 -3.93 8.14
N THR A 25 10.41 -3.86 8.27
CA THR A 25 11.12 -3.88 9.55
C THR A 25 11.12 -2.53 10.27
N SER A 26 11.17 -1.41 9.53
CA SER A 26 11.22 -0.05 10.10
C SER A 26 9.95 0.32 10.88
N LYS A 27 8.81 -0.27 10.48
CA LYS A 27 7.55 -0.23 11.19
C LYS A 27 6.93 -1.63 11.06
N PRO A 28 7.10 -2.51 12.05
CA PRO A 28 6.70 -3.91 11.98
C PRO A 28 5.31 -4.07 11.37
N SER A 29 5.28 -4.48 10.11
CA SER A 29 4.06 -4.66 9.35
C SER A 29 4.28 -5.62 8.19
N VAL A 30 3.21 -6.32 7.82
CA VAL A 30 3.18 -7.18 6.64
C VAL A 30 2.46 -6.44 5.53
N LYS A 31 3.17 -6.19 4.43
CA LYS A 31 2.61 -5.61 3.21
C LYS A 31 2.21 -6.74 2.29
N ILE A 32 0.95 -6.73 1.85
CA ILE A 32 0.42 -7.63 0.84
C ILE A 32 0.21 -6.81 -0.43
N GLY A 33 0.74 -7.27 -1.55
CA GLY A 33 0.57 -6.67 -2.88
C GLY A 33 0.06 -7.69 -3.90
N TRP A 34 -0.64 -7.25 -4.93
CA TRP A 34 -1.11 -8.13 -6.00
C TRP A 34 -1.20 -7.41 -7.35
N GLN A 35 -1.30 -8.19 -8.43
CA GLN A 35 -1.57 -7.63 -9.74
C GLN A 35 -3.05 -7.28 -9.88
N PRO A 36 -3.39 -6.07 -10.39
CA PRO A 36 -4.78 -5.71 -10.63
C PRO A 36 -5.42 -6.69 -11.63
N ILE A 37 -6.66 -7.08 -11.36
CA ILE A 37 -7.44 -7.89 -12.31
C ILE A 37 -7.97 -6.96 -13.39
N ASP A 38 -7.71 -7.30 -14.66
CA ASP A 38 -8.31 -6.63 -15.81
C ASP A 38 -9.82 -6.93 -15.84
N PRO A 39 -10.70 -5.91 -15.73
CA PRO A 39 -12.15 -6.11 -15.75
C PRO A 39 -12.65 -6.86 -16.99
N SER A 40 -11.96 -6.74 -18.13
CA SER A 40 -12.33 -7.43 -19.38
C SER A 40 -12.15 -8.96 -19.31
N THR A 41 -11.36 -9.43 -18.34
CA THR A 41 -11.10 -10.86 -18.12
C THR A 41 -12.10 -11.52 -17.18
N THR A 42 -12.96 -10.73 -16.53
CA THR A 42 -13.96 -11.22 -15.59
C THR A 42 -15.33 -11.31 -16.25
N ASN A 43 -16.03 -12.45 -16.08
CA ASN A 43 -17.38 -12.65 -16.59
C ASN A 43 -18.48 -12.20 -15.61
N PHE A 44 -18.12 -11.38 -14.62
CA PHE A 44 -19.04 -10.89 -13.60
C PHE A 44 -18.64 -9.51 -13.07
N ASN A 45 -19.64 -8.79 -12.56
CA ASN A 45 -19.44 -7.47 -11.98
C ASN A 45 -18.98 -7.60 -10.52
N TRP A 46 -17.77 -7.13 -10.24
CA TRP A 46 -17.21 -7.01 -8.91
C TRP A 46 -16.69 -5.58 -8.69
N THR A 47 -16.64 -5.14 -7.44
CA THR A 47 -16.45 -3.71 -7.09
C THR A 47 -15.27 -3.47 -6.15
N SER A 48 -14.72 -4.53 -5.57
CA SER A 48 -13.72 -4.46 -4.51
C SER A 48 -12.95 -5.76 -4.40
N TYR A 49 -11.79 -5.74 -3.76
CA TYR A 49 -11.09 -6.95 -3.33
C TYR A 49 -11.50 -7.31 -1.91
N ALA A 50 -11.55 -8.59 -1.60
CA ALA A 50 -11.58 -9.11 -0.25
C ALA A 50 -10.24 -9.77 0.06
N ILE A 51 -9.60 -9.31 1.14
CA ILE A 51 -8.36 -9.84 1.67
C ILE A 51 -8.70 -10.64 2.91
N ALA A 52 -8.52 -11.95 2.87
CA ALA A 52 -8.65 -12.81 4.04
C ALA A 52 -7.26 -13.25 4.50
N TYR A 53 -6.99 -13.21 5.79
CA TYR A 53 -5.68 -13.55 6.32
C TYR A 53 -5.68 -14.06 7.77
N ILE A 54 -4.64 -14.83 8.09
CA ILE A 54 -4.29 -15.33 9.43
C ILE A 54 -2.81 -15.00 9.65
N LEU A 55 -2.50 -14.22 10.69
CA LEU A 55 -1.15 -13.73 10.97
C LEU A 55 -0.24 -14.77 11.64
N ARG A 56 -0.80 -15.62 12.51
CA ARG A 56 -0.11 -16.72 13.18
C ARG A 56 -0.98 -17.97 13.16
N GLN A 57 -0.35 -19.14 13.16
CA GLN A 57 -1.08 -20.39 13.29
C GLN A 57 -1.87 -20.40 14.60
N GLY A 58 -3.19 -20.62 14.51
CA GLY A 58 -4.11 -20.57 15.65
C GLY A 58 -4.85 -19.25 15.82
N ASP A 59 -4.43 -18.17 15.14
CA ASP A 59 -5.16 -16.90 15.15
C ASP A 59 -6.50 -17.01 14.41
N PRO A 60 -7.52 -16.24 14.80
CA PRO A 60 -8.75 -16.14 14.04
C PRO A 60 -8.51 -15.55 12.65
N ALA A 61 -9.24 -16.07 11.65
CA ALA A 61 -9.23 -15.50 10.31
C ALA A 61 -9.84 -14.10 10.29
N ASN A 62 -9.05 -13.14 9.81
CA ASN A 62 -9.44 -11.77 9.54
C ASN A 62 -9.86 -11.63 8.08
N CYS A 63 -10.74 -10.66 7.81
CA CYS A 63 -11.06 -10.31 6.44
C CYS A 63 -11.34 -8.83 6.31
N ARG A 64 -10.88 -8.22 5.21
CA ARG A 64 -11.05 -6.80 4.90
C ARG A 64 -11.49 -6.63 3.46
N VAL A 65 -12.41 -5.71 3.22
CA VAL A 65 -12.83 -5.31 1.87
C VAL A 65 -12.10 -4.02 1.50
N ILE A 66 -11.46 -4.02 0.33
CA ILE A 66 -10.59 -2.96 -0.16
C ILE A 66 -11.11 -2.52 -1.55
N PRO A 67 -11.12 -1.22 -1.88
CA PRO A 67 -11.54 -0.74 -3.20
C PRO A 67 -10.77 -1.38 -4.37
N GLN A 68 -11.44 -1.52 -5.52
CA GLN A 68 -10.88 -2.13 -6.73
C GLN A 68 -9.64 -1.42 -7.31
N ASN A 69 -9.48 -0.12 -7.01
CA ASN A 69 -8.33 0.68 -7.45
C ASN A 69 -7.09 0.54 -6.54
N GLU A 70 -7.20 -0.17 -5.43
CA GLU A 70 -6.07 -0.48 -4.55
C GLU A 70 -5.55 -1.89 -4.82
N THR A 71 -4.23 -2.03 -4.89
CA THR A 71 -3.54 -3.30 -5.17
C THR A 71 -2.54 -3.69 -4.08
N GLN A 72 -2.62 -3.01 -2.94
CA GLN A 72 -1.75 -3.26 -1.79
C GLN A 72 -2.50 -2.98 -0.48
N TYR A 73 -2.15 -3.72 0.57
CA TYR A 73 -2.69 -3.54 1.91
C TYR A 73 -1.61 -3.81 2.95
N VAL A 74 -1.59 -3.01 4.03
CA VAL A 74 -0.59 -3.12 5.10
C VAL A 74 -1.28 -3.56 6.38
N ILE A 75 -0.84 -4.69 6.92
CA ILE A 75 -1.29 -5.21 8.21
C ILE A 75 -0.25 -4.81 9.26
N PRO A 76 -0.59 -3.97 10.25
CA PRO A 76 0.30 -3.72 11.37
C PRO A 76 0.49 -5.03 12.16
N VAL A 77 1.72 -5.32 12.57
CA VAL A 77 2.00 -6.44 13.47
C VAL A 77 2.61 -5.92 14.77
N ASP A 78 2.48 -6.69 15.83
CA ASP A 78 3.03 -6.41 17.15
C ASP A 78 4.56 -6.62 17.18
N GLU A 79 5.22 -5.99 18.16
CA GLU A 79 6.69 -6.01 18.31
C GLU A 79 7.28 -7.42 18.46
N GLY A 80 6.46 -8.40 18.89
CA GLY A 80 6.83 -9.82 18.99
C GLY A 80 6.69 -10.62 17.69
N TRP A 81 6.24 -10.01 16.58
CA TRP A 81 6.13 -10.70 15.31
C TRP A 81 7.50 -10.81 14.65
N MET A 82 8.06 -12.02 14.69
CA MET A 82 9.38 -12.30 14.12
C MET A 82 9.29 -12.50 12.60
N TYR A 83 10.26 -11.90 11.90
CA TYR A 83 10.56 -12.22 10.51
C TYR A 83 10.78 -13.75 10.39
N GLN A 84 10.00 -14.43 9.52
CA GLN A 84 9.81 -15.89 9.35
C GLN A 84 8.48 -16.47 9.88
N ASN A 85 7.66 -15.70 10.60
CA ASN A 85 6.31 -16.15 10.91
C ASN A 85 5.51 -16.34 9.60
N HIS A 86 4.95 -17.53 9.42
CA HIS A 86 4.07 -17.82 8.29
C HIS A 86 2.77 -17.03 8.44
N ILE A 87 2.40 -16.31 7.39
CA ILE A 87 1.08 -15.71 7.24
C ILE A 87 0.30 -16.54 6.23
N SER A 88 -0.97 -16.84 6.49
CA SER A 88 -1.85 -17.42 5.49
C SER A 88 -2.75 -16.33 4.93
N VAL A 89 -2.70 -16.06 3.63
CA VAL A 89 -3.46 -14.97 3.00
C VAL A 89 -4.02 -15.39 1.65
N GLU A 90 -5.17 -14.83 1.29
CA GLU A 90 -5.74 -14.89 -0.05
C GLU A 90 -6.43 -13.56 -0.37
N VAL A 91 -6.32 -13.13 -1.63
CA VAL A 91 -7.03 -11.94 -2.13
C VAL A 91 -7.90 -12.35 -3.30
N VAL A 92 -9.17 -11.98 -3.22
CA VAL A 92 -10.18 -12.35 -4.22
C VAL A 92 -11.08 -11.18 -4.58
N THR A 93 -11.78 -11.28 -5.71
CA THR A 93 -12.84 -10.35 -6.11
C THR A 93 -14.03 -10.39 -5.14
N HIS A 94 -14.64 -9.25 -4.86
CA HIS A 94 -15.82 -9.06 -4.01
C HIS A 94 -16.84 -8.10 -4.68
N PRO A 95 -18.16 -8.34 -4.55
CA PRO A 95 -18.82 -9.39 -3.77
C PRO A 95 -18.73 -10.79 -4.40
N PHE A 96 -18.79 -11.84 -3.56
CA PHE A 96 -18.69 -13.25 -3.97
C PHE A 96 -19.66 -14.13 -3.15
N ASN A 97 -19.94 -15.35 -3.61
CA ASN A 97 -20.88 -16.23 -2.91
C ASN A 97 -20.36 -16.64 -1.52
N VAL A 98 -21.15 -16.47 -0.45
CA VAL A 98 -20.80 -17.01 0.89
C VAL A 98 -20.61 -18.52 0.92
N SER A 99 -21.22 -19.27 0.00
CA SER A 99 -21.01 -20.71 -0.12
C SER A 99 -19.72 -21.07 -0.85
N SER A 100 -19.05 -20.12 -1.50
CA SER A 100 -17.73 -20.34 -2.07
C SER A 100 -16.70 -20.45 -0.96
N SER A 101 -16.01 -21.58 -0.90
CA SER A 101 -14.80 -21.72 -0.11
C SER A 101 -13.59 -21.32 -0.95
N PHE A 102 -12.69 -20.54 -0.36
CA PHE A 102 -11.35 -20.35 -0.88
C PHE A 102 -10.36 -20.61 0.25
N SER A 103 -9.26 -21.28 -0.08
CA SER A 103 -8.25 -21.64 0.90
C SER A 103 -7.22 -20.52 1.00
N LEU A 104 -6.91 -20.12 2.23
CA LEU A 104 -5.76 -19.25 2.49
C LEU A 104 -4.48 -20.01 2.13
N ARG A 105 -3.56 -19.33 1.45
CA ARG A 105 -2.25 -19.90 1.10
C ARG A 105 -1.20 -19.41 2.09
N PRO A 106 -0.31 -20.28 2.61
CA PRO A 106 0.76 -19.87 3.48
C PRO A 106 1.86 -19.14 2.69
N PHE A 107 2.38 -18.07 3.25
CA PHE A 107 3.51 -17.29 2.75
C PHE A 107 4.52 -17.06 3.86
N ILE A 108 5.79 -17.09 3.49
CA ILE A 108 6.88 -16.56 4.32
C ILE A 108 7.15 -15.16 3.77
N PRO A 109 6.87 -14.09 4.53
CA PRO A 109 7.10 -12.75 4.03
C PRO A 109 8.56 -12.53 3.66
N LYS A 110 8.81 -11.92 2.49
CA LYS A 110 10.17 -11.58 2.08
C LYS A 110 10.68 -10.45 2.97
N GLY A 111 11.92 -10.56 3.42
CA GLY A 111 12.54 -9.53 4.24
C GLY A 111 12.82 -8.34 3.38
N GLY A 112 12.22 -7.19 3.72
CA GLY A 112 12.56 -5.94 3.07
C GLY A 112 14.04 -5.64 3.28
N SER A 113 14.87 -5.93 2.26
CA SER A 113 16.02 -5.08 2.01
C SER A 113 15.45 -3.70 1.75
N THR A 114 15.82 -2.74 2.59
CA THR A 114 15.52 -1.32 2.42
C THR A 114 16.14 -0.81 1.13
N LYS A 115 15.55 -1.16 -0.01
CA LYS A 115 15.56 -0.25 -1.15
C LYS A 115 14.66 0.89 -0.71
N LEU A 116 15.28 1.84 -0.03
CA LEU A 116 14.79 3.20 0.10
C LEU A 116 14.47 3.66 -1.32
N THR A 117 13.22 3.46 -1.77
CA THR A 117 12.68 4.32 -2.81
C THR A 117 12.81 5.72 -2.23
N PRO A 118 13.64 6.60 -2.81
CA PRO A 118 13.67 7.98 -2.36
C PRO A 118 12.23 8.45 -2.51
N ALA A 119 11.58 8.75 -1.38
CA ALA A 119 10.40 9.57 -1.41
C ALA A 119 10.83 10.82 -2.18
N VAL A 120 10.23 11.02 -3.34
CA VAL A 120 10.34 12.26 -4.08
C VAL A 120 9.85 13.33 -3.11
N VAL A 121 10.80 14.00 -2.45
CA VAL A 121 10.55 15.26 -1.74
C VAL A 121 10.28 16.28 -2.85
N GLY A 122 9.05 16.24 -3.35
CA GLY A 122 8.52 17.24 -4.26
C GLY A 122 8.33 18.53 -3.48
N GLY A 123 9.14 19.53 -3.81
CA GLY A 123 9.03 20.92 -3.34
C GLY A 123 9.98 21.20 -2.18
N SER A 124 11.12 21.86 -2.36
CA SER A 124 11.14 23.26 -2.79
C SER A 124 12.53 23.70 -3.27
N ILE A 125 12.93 23.29 -4.47
CA ILE A 125 14.11 23.91 -5.13
C ILE A 125 13.77 25.34 -5.60
N ALA A 126 12.49 25.63 -5.87
CA ALA A 126 12.03 26.97 -6.23
C ALA A 126 12.20 28.01 -5.11
N GLY A 127 12.05 27.61 -3.84
CA GLY A 127 12.21 28.51 -2.69
C GLY A 127 13.66 28.98 -2.50
N PHE A 128 14.62 28.07 -2.68
CA PHE A 128 16.04 28.40 -2.55
C PHE A 128 16.53 29.35 -3.65
N LEU A 129 16.07 29.15 -4.90
CA LEU A 129 16.40 30.06 -5.99
C LEU A 129 15.77 31.45 -5.78
N PHE A 130 14.54 31.54 -5.29
CA PHE A 130 13.91 32.83 -4.98
C PHE A 130 14.64 33.59 -3.86
N VAL A 131 15.09 32.89 -2.81
CA VAL A 131 15.86 33.51 -1.71
C VAL A 131 17.20 34.02 -2.21
N ILE A 132 17.91 33.26 -3.05
CA ILE A 132 19.19 33.70 -3.64
C ILE A 132 18.98 34.92 -4.55
N ILE A 133 17.95 34.90 -5.41
CA ILE A 133 17.65 36.03 -6.30
C ILE A 133 17.27 37.28 -5.50
N ALA A 134 16.44 37.14 -4.46
CA ALA A 134 16.07 38.25 -3.59
C ALA A 134 17.27 38.85 -2.85
N LEU A 135 18.19 38.01 -2.35
CA LEU A 135 19.44 38.46 -1.73
C LEU A 135 20.34 39.20 -2.72
N PHE A 136 20.50 38.69 -3.94
CA PHE A 136 21.26 39.36 -4.99
C PHE A 136 20.66 40.73 -5.37
N LEU A 137 19.33 40.81 -5.49
CA LEU A 137 18.65 42.08 -5.78
C LEU A 137 18.80 43.08 -4.62
N ALA A 138 18.68 42.64 -3.36
CA ALA A 138 18.85 43.48 -2.18
C ALA A 138 20.28 44.05 -2.06
N ILE A 139 21.31 43.22 -2.27
CA ILE A 139 22.72 43.66 -2.25
C ILE A 139 22.98 44.67 -3.36
N LYS A 140 22.44 44.43 -4.57
CA LYS A 140 22.60 45.36 -5.70
C LYS A 140 21.88 46.70 -5.44
N TRP A 141 20.71 46.66 -4.78
CA TRP A 141 19.97 47.86 -4.39
C TRP A 141 20.71 48.69 -3.31
N GLN A 142 21.31 48.03 -2.31
CA GLN A 142 22.12 48.73 -1.31
C GLN A 142 23.36 49.39 -1.93
N LYS A 143 24.05 48.70 -2.85
CA LYS A 143 25.19 49.28 -3.57
C LYS A 143 24.79 50.50 -4.42
N ASN A 144 23.64 50.44 -5.10
CA ASN A 144 23.18 51.55 -5.92
C ASN A 144 22.71 52.77 -5.10
N ARG A 145 22.14 52.56 -3.89
CA ARG A 145 21.84 53.69 -2.98
C ARG A 145 23.09 54.32 -2.39
N SER A 146 24.16 53.55 -2.19
CA SER A 146 25.44 54.06 -1.69
C SER A 146 26.14 55.01 -2.68
N CYS A 147 25.79 54.97 -3.97
CA CYS A 147 26.33 55.87 -5.01
C CYS A 147 25.38 57.01 -5.42
N SER A 148 24.19 57.11 -4.82
CA SER A 148 23.23 58.20 -5.07
C SER A 148 22.99 59.00 -3.78
N GLY A 149 24.10 59.38 -3.15
CA GLY A 149 24.14 60.19 -1.93
C GLY A 149 25.39 61.04 -1.92
N LYS A 150 25.56 61.85 -2.97
CA LYS A 150 26.41 63.04 -3.01
C LYS A 150 25.74 64.07 -3.90
#